data_AF-A0AA86SV75-F1
#
_entry.id   AF-A0AA86SV75-F1
#
_cell.length_a   1.000
_cell.length_b   1.000
_cell.length_c   1.000
_cell.angle_alpha   90.00
_cell.angle_beta   90.00
_cell.angle_gamma   90.00
#
_symmetry.space_group_name_H-M   'P 1'
#
loop_
_entity.id
_entity.type
_entity.pdbx_description
1 polymer ?
#
loop_
_entity_poly.entity_id
_entity_poly.type
_entity_poly.pdbx_seq_one_letter_code
_entity_poly.pdbx_strand_id
1 'polypeptide(L)'
;MGVMSRRVLPVCGNLCVFCPSLRARSRQPVKRYKKLMADIFPRNQVAEPNDRKIGKLCEYAFRNPLRIPKITENLEQRCYKDLRNENFGSVKVVMCIYRKLLSTCKEQMPLFANSLLGILRTLLEQTRSGEMQILGCNTLVEFIDCQTDGTYMFNLEGFIPKLCQLAQEVGDNEQVLLLRSAGLQALSYMVQFMGEHSHLSMDFDKIISVILENFTDLQSKSNLAKVEKLNSQSQNQLVQGFPIEGDRLHSLSDKKDASLLNGVTGTETESKLDTAKDPAYWSKICLNNMAKLAKEATTVRRVLEPFFHIFDAENHWSSENGVASCILVYMQSLVEESGDNSHLLLSILVKHLDHKNVAKQAILQIEIIKITTQLAQNVKQQASVAIIGAISDLIKHLRKCLQNLAEASNIEDGAYRLNTELQSALEMCILQLSKKVGDIGPILDLMAMALENIPITTITARSTISAVYQTAKLITSIPNVSYHNRASVDNLIANDFFKCSAPVNV
;
A
#
# COMPACT_ATOMS: atom_id res chain seq x y z
N MET A 1 -61.19 -11.84 -45.27
CA MET A 1 -62.43 -11.06 -45.07
C MET A 1 -63.35 -11.81 -44.12
N GLY A 2 -63.93 -11.13 -43.13
CA GLY A 2 -64.87 -11.69 -42.17
C GLY A 2 -64.87 -10.92 -40.85
N VAL A 3 -65.43 -9.70 -40.86
CA VAL A 3 -65.62 -8.86 -39.68
C VAL A 3 -66.74 -9.47 -38.83
N MET A 4 -66.46 -9.85 -37.58
CA MET A 4 -67.51 -10.09 -36.58
C MET A 4 -67.47 -9.02 -35.50
N SER A 5 -68.62 -8.39 -35.34
CA SER A 5 -68.94 -7.23 -34.52
C SER A 5 -68.74 -7.48 -33.02
N ARG A 6 -68.03 -6.57 -32.35
CA ARG A 6 -67.92 -6.51 -30.88
C ARG A 6 -69.14 -5.81 -30.30
N ARG A 7 -70.27 -6.49 -30.19
CA ARG A 7 -71.38 -6.17 -29.26
C ARG A 7 -72.38 -7.32 -29.35
N VAL A 8 -72.93 -7.70 -28.20
CA VAL A 8 -73.89 -8.81 -27.95
C VAL A 8 -73.24 -10.12 -27.45
N LEU A 9 -72.82 -10.12 -26.18
CA LEU A 9 -73.41 -10.93 -25.09
C LEU A 9 -72.49 -10.96 -23.85
N PRO A 10 -72.87 -10.32 -22.72
CA PRO A 10 -72.38 -10.72 -21.41
C PRO A 10 -73.05 -12.05 -21.02
N VAL A 11 -72.48 -12.79 -20.06
CA VAL A 11 -73.01 -14.03 -19.42
C VAL A 11 -72.34 -15.37 -19.79
N CYS A 12 -71.32 -15.43 -20.68
CA CYS A 12 -70.54 -16.68 -20.88
C CYS A 12 -69.15 -16.71 -20.20
N GLY A 13 -68.92 -15.88 -19.18
CA GLY A 13 -67.63 -15.79 -18.47
C GLY A 13 -67.37 -16.84 -17.39
N ASN A 14 -68.38 -17.62 -16.98
CA ASN A 14 -68.29 -18.49 -15.80
C ASN A 14 -68.29 -20.01 -16.08
N LEU A 15 -68.37 -20.47 -17.33
CA LEU A 15 -68.61 -21.90 -17.61
C LEU A 15 -67.69 -22.58 -18.64
N CYS A 16 -66.70 -21.89 -19.23
CA CYS A 16 -65.80 -22.54 -20.18
C CYS A 16 -64.48 -22.99 -19.53
N VAL A 17 -64.45 -24.23 -19.04
CA VAL A 17 -63.23 -24.91 -18.54
C VAL A 17 -62.33 -25.39 -19.69
N PHE A 18 -62.85 -25.44 -20.92
CA PHE A 18 -62.15 -26.04 -22.08
C PHE A 18 -61.40 -25.07 -23.01
N CYS A 19 -61.43 -23.75 -22.76
CA CYS A 19 -60.69 -22.76 -23.57
C CYS A 19 -59.87 -21.78 -22.70
N PRO A 20 -58.65 -22.15 -22.27
CA PRO A 20 -57.77 -21.28 -21.48
C PRO A 20 -57.36 -19.97 -22.18
N SER A 21 -57.40 -19.94 -23.51
CA SER A 21 -56.99 -18.81 -24.36
C SER A 21 -57.98 -17.64 -24.41
N LEU A 22 -59.21 -17.81 -23.91
CA LEU A 22 -60.25 -16.77 -23.93
C LEU A 22 -60.57 -16.16 -22.55
N ARG A 23 -59.78 -16.46 -21.52
CA ARG A 23 -59.92 -15.78 -20.22
C ARG A 23 -59.58 -14.29 -20.35
N ALA A 24 -60.44 -13.43 -19.83
CA ALA A 24 -60.12 -12.02 -19.62
C ALA A 24 -58.77 -11.90 -18.89
N ARG A 25 -57.84 -11.10 -19.43
CA ARG A 25 -56.44 -10.90 -18.94
C ARG A 25 -56.31 -10.56 -17.44
N SER A 26 -57.40 -10.29 -16.73
CA SER A 26 -57.40 -9.75 -15.36
C SER A 26 -57.17 -10.77 -14.23
N ARG A 27 -57.15 -12.08 -14.49
CA ARG A 27 -56.97 -13.12 -13.45
C ARG A 27 -55.76 -14.04 -13.68
N GLN A 28 -54.59 -13.47 -14.02
CA GLN A 28 -53.33 -14.19 -13.79
C GLN A 28 -52.92 -14.03 -12.32
N PRO A 29 -52.52 -15.10 -11.61
CA PRO A 29 -51.99 -14.99 -10.26
C PRO A 29 -50.79 -14.03 -10.26
N VAL A 30 -50.87 -12.93 -9.52
CA VAL A 30 -49.72 -12.04 -9.33
C VAL A 30 -48.62 -12.86 -8.67
N LYS A 31 -47.49 -13.05 -9.38
CA LYS A 31 -46.34 -13.79 -8.86
C LYS A 31 -45.97 -13.22 -7.49
N ARG A 32 -45.82 -14.08 -6.47
CA ARG A 32 -45.66 -13.70 -5.06
C ARG A 32 -44.62 -12.59 -4.83
N TYR A 33 -43.47 -12.63 -5.52
CA TYR A 33 -42.45 -11.59 -5.42
C TYR A 33 -42.94 -10.19 -5.84
N LYS A 34 -43.84 -10.08 -6.82
CA LYS A 34 -44.40 -8.80 -7.26
C LYS A 34 -45.26 -8.16 -6.17
N LYS A 35 -45.96 -8.98 -5.36
CA LYS A 35 -46.71 -8.50 -4.20
C LYS A 35 -45.76 -7.99 -3.11
N LEU A 36 -44.73 -8.78 -2.77
CA LEU A 36 -43.71 -8.37 -1.80
C LEU A 36 -43.00 -7.07 -2.21
N MET A 37 -42.68 -6.93 -3.50
CA MET A 37 -42.11 -5.70 -4.06
C MET A 37 -43.08 -4.51 -3.97
N ALA A 38 -44.36 -4.71 -4.25
CA ALA A 38 -45.36 -3.64 -4.12
C ALA A 38 -45.56 -3.21 -2.65
N ASP A 39 -45.41 -4.14 -1.70
CA ASP A 39 -45.51 -3.83 -0.27
C ASP A 39 -44.31 -3.00 0.23
N ILE A 40 -43.13 -3.18 -0.37
CA ILE A 40 -41.90 -2.40 -0.08
C ILE A 40 -41.93 -1.03 -0.76
N PHE A 41 -42.42 -0.96 -2.00
CA PHE A 41 -42.48 0.27 -2.81
C PHE A 41 -43.94 0.72 -3.03
N PRO A 42 -44.60 1.33 -2.02
CA PRO A 42 -45.95 1.85 -2.16
C PRO A 42 -46.01 2.99 -3.20
N ARG A 43 -47.12 3.11 -3.93
CA ARG A 43 -47.24 4.05 -5.07
C ARG A 43 -47.31 5.54 -4.68
N ASN A 44 -47.72 5.85 -3.45
CA ASN A 44 -48.11 7.21 -3.04
C ASN A 44 -47.34 7.70 -1.80
N GLN A 45 -46.28 7.00 -1.39
CA GLN A 45 -45.46 7.36 -0.22
C GLN A 45 -43.99 7.29 -0.63
N VAL A 46 -43.16 8.14 -0.01
CA VAL A 46 -41.71 7.99 -0.10
C VAL A 46 -41.37 6.61 0.45
N ALA A 47 -40.64 5.81 -0.33
CA ALA A 47 -40.28 4.47 0.11
C ALA A 47 -39.25 4.59 1.24
N GLU A 48 -39.60 4.10 2.42
CA GLU A 48 -38.71 4.01 3.57
C GLU A 48 -38.21 2.57 3.77
N PRO A 49 -36.94 2.38 4.20
CA PRO A 49 -36.41 1.06 4.49
C PRO A 49 -37.22 0.36 5.57
N ASN A 50 -37.71 -0.84 5.27
CA ASN A 50 -38.45 -1.66 6.23
C ASN A 50 -37.87 -3.07 6.27
N ASP A 51 -37.04 -3.34 7.28
CA ASP A 51 -36.28 -4.58 7.42
C ASP A 51 -37.16 -5.83 7.40
N ARG A 52 -38.37 -5.76 8.00
CA ARG A 52 -39.30 -6.89 8.00
C ARG A 52 -39.81 -7.21 6.60
N LYS A 53 -40.15 -6.19 5.80
CA LYS A 53 -40.63 -6.39 4.43
C LYS A 53 -39.50 -6.83 3.49
N ILE A 54 -38.33 -6.19 3.63
CA ILE A 54 -37.11 -6.53 2.87
C ILE A 54 -36.70 -7.98 3.18
N GLY A 55 -36.65 -8.35 4.47
CA GLY A 55 -36.34 -9.71 4.90
C GLY A 55 -37.26 -10.76 4.31
N LYS A 56 -38.58 -10.51 4.25
CA LYS A 56 -39.54 -11.42 3.59
C LYS A 56 -39.26 -11.61 2.09
N LEU A 57 -38.85 -10.56 1.39
CA LEU A 57 -38.47 -10.65 -0.02
C LEU A 57 -37.20 -11.49 -0.19
N CYS A 58 -36.18 -11.23 0.61
CA CYS A 58 -34.91 -11.96 0.56
C CYS A 58 -35.07 -13.43 0.97
N GLU A 59 -35.88 -13.73 1.99
CA GLU A 59 -36.19 -15.11 2.37
C GLU A 59 -36.96 -15.85 1.26
N TYR A 60 -37.91 -15.16 0.61
CA TYR A 60 -38.57 -15.71 -0.57
C TYR A 60 -37.58 -15.99 -1.70
N ALA A 61 -36.65 -15.06 -1.96
CA ALA A 61 -35.63 -15.18 -2.98
C ALA A 61 -34.67 -16.35 -2.72
N PHE A 62 -34.21 -16.50 -1.46
CA PHE A 62 -33.41 -17.64 -1.00
C PHE A 62 -34.12 -18.98 -1.25
N ARG A 63 -35.39 -19.09 -0.88
CA ARG A 63 -36.20 -20.31 -1.13
C ARG A 63 -36.54 -20.53 -2.61
N ASN A 64 -36.35 -19.54 -3.48
CA ASN A 64 -36.73 -19.59 -4.90
C ASN A 64 -35.64 -18.99 -5.81
N PRO A 65 -34.43 -19.59 -5.90
CA PRO A 65 -33.29 -18.98 -6.59
C PRO A 65 -33.56 -18.58 -8.05
N LEU A 66 -34.35 -19.37 -8.80
CA LEU A 66 -34.75 -19.08 -10.18
C LEU A 66 -35.59 -17.80 -10.35
N ARG A 67 -36.03 -17.18 -9.24
CA ARG A 67 -36.73 -15.90 -9.24
C ARG A 67 -35.80 -14.72 -8.98
N ILE A 68 -34.59 -14.95 -8.45
CA ILE A 68 -33.61 -13.90 -8.15
C ILE A 68 -33.36 -13.00 -9.36
N PRO A 69 -33.01 -13.52 -10.56
CA PRO A 69 -32.75 -12.65 -11.72
C PRO A 69 -33.93 -11.74 -12.08
N LYS A 70 -35.17 -12.23 -11.91
CA LYS A 70 -36.37 -11.42 -12.18
C LYS A 70 -36.64 -10.39 -11.10
N ILE A 71 -36.28 -10.67 -9.84
CA ILE A 71 -36.41 -9.71 -8.75
C ILE A 71 -35.40 -8.59 -8.96
N THR A 72 -34.14 -8.94 -9.24
CA THR A 72 -33.04 -7.99 -9.39
C THR A 72 -33.18 -7.14 -10.65
N GLU A 73 -33.64 -7.70 -11.78
CA GLU A 73 -33.98 -6.91 -12.97
C GLU A 73 -35.03 -5.83 -12.68
N ASN A 74 -36.05 -6.12 -11.85
CA ASN A 74 -37.04 -5.12 -11.45
C ASN A 74 -36.45 -4.07 -10.49
N LEU A 75 -35.55 -4.47 -9.60
CA LEU A 75 -34.86 -3.56 -8.67
C LEU A 75 -33.91 -2.62 -9.41
N GLU A 76 -33.16 -3.15 -10.38
CA GLU A 76 -32.22 -2.41 -11.21
C GLU A 76 -32.93 -1.37 -12.09
N GLN A 77 -33.96 -1.78 -12.83
CA GLN A 77 -34.77 -0.86 -13.63
C GLN A 77 -35.38 0.25 -12.77
N ARG A 78 -35.84 -0.09 -11.57
CA ARG A 78 -36.34 0.89 -10.60
C ARG A 78 -35.23 1.83 -10.15
N CYS A 79 -34.07 1.32 -9.77
CA CYS A 79 -32.93 2.10 -9.30
C CYS A 79 -32.52 3.15 -10.33
N TYR A 80 -32.29 2.75 -11.58
CA TYR A 80 -31.94 3.70 -12.66
C TYR A 80 -33.03 4.73 -12.92
N LYS A 81 -34.31 4.33 -12.86
CA LYS A 81 -35.42 5.27 -13.00
C LYS A 81 -35.44 6.30 -11.86
N ASP A 82 -35.32 5.83 -10.63
CA ASP A 82 -35.42 6.68 -9.44
C ASP A 82 -34.18 7.56 -9.27
N LEU A 83 -32.99 7.10 -9.68
CA LEU A 83 -31.78 7.92 -9.76
C LEU A 83 -31.93 9.08 -10.74
N ARG A 84 -32.49 8.84 -11.94
CA ARG A 84 -32.73 9.90 -12.93
C ARG A 84 -33.76 10.93 -12.47
N ASN A 85 -34.72 10.50 -11.64
CA ASN A 85 -35.76 11.37 -11.08
C ASN A 85 -35.38 11.95 -9.71
N GLU A 86 -34.14 11.74 -9.26
CA GLU A 86 -33.63 12.21 -7.96
C GLU A 86 -34.47 11.72 -6.75
N ASN A 87 -35.15 10.58 -6.90
CA ASN A 87 -35.88 9.93 -5.82
C ASN A 87 -34.94 9.04 -4.99
N PHE A 88 -34.03 9.68 -4.26
CA PHE A 88 -32.96 9.02 -3.51
C PHE A 88 -33.48 8.11 -2.38
N GLY A 89 -34.66 8.39 -1.82
CA GLY A 89 -35.28 7.50 -0.81
C GLY A 89 -35.53 6.09 -1.34
N SER A 90 -36.11 5.99 -2.55
CA SER A 90 -36.34 4.70 -3.20
C SER A 90 -35.03 3.98 -3.54
N VAL A 91 -34.01 4.72 -3.96
CA VAL A 91 -32.66 4.18 -4.23
C VAL A 91 -32.05 3.59 -2.96
N LYS A 92 -32.12 4.29 -1.82
CA LYS A 92 -31.67 3.78 -0.51
C LYS A 92 -32.36 2.45 -0.17
N VAL A 93 -33.67 2.34 -0.39
CA VAL A 93 -34.42 1.08 -0.16
C VAL A 93 -33.94 -0.05 -1.08
N VAL A 94 -33.71 0.23 -2.38
CA VAL A 94 -33.16 -0.77 -3.30
C VAL A 94 -31.80 -1.27 -2.80
N MET A 95 -30.93 -0.36 -2.35
CA MET A 95 -29.62 -0.74 -1.81
C MET A 95 -29.73 -1.59 -0.54
N CYS A 96 -30.66 -1.27 0.38
CA CYS A 96 -30.93 -2.12 1.54
C CYS A 96 -31.36 -3.54 1.13
N ILE A 97 -32.13 -3.70 0.05
CA ILE A 97 -32.52 -5.02 -0.46
C ILE A 97 -31.29 -5.79 -0.98
N TYR A 98 -30.42 -5.15 -1.77
CA TYR A 98 -29.20 -5.81 -2.26
C TYR A 98 -28.26 -6.19 -1.12
N ARG A 99 -28.04 -5.33 -0.12
CA ARG A 99 -27.25 -5.65 1.08
C ARG A 99 -27.84 -6.84 1.85
N LYS A 100 -29.16 -6.92 1.96
CA LYS A 100 -29.83 -8.08 2.57
C LYS A 100 -29.70 -9.34 1.72
N LEU A 101 -29.70 -9.23 0.39
CA LEU A 101 -29.43 -10.35 -0.52
C LEU A 101 -27.98 -10.84 -0.38
N LEU A 102 -26.99 -9.95 -0.26
CA LEU A 102 -25.59 -10.33 -0.01
C LEU A 102 -25.44 -11.20 1.25
N SER A 103 -26.10 -10.80 2.34
CA SER A 103 -26.03 -11.56 3.60
C SER A 103 -26.88 -12.84 3.60
N THR A 104 -28.04 -12.86 2.92
CA THR A 104 -29.00 -13.98 2.99
C THR A 104 -28.79 -15.03 1.88
N CYS A 105 -28.35 -14.62 0.69
CA CYS A 105 -28.29 -15.44 -0.52
C CYS A 105 -26.84 -15.61 -1.03
N LYS A 106 -25.88 -15.81 -0.13
CA LYS A 106 -24.43 -15.86 -0.44
C LYS A 106 -24.10 -16.84 -1.57
N GLU A 107 -24.59 -18.07 -1.47
CA GLU A 107 -24.37 -19.12 -2.49
C GLU A 107 -25.03 -18.80 -3.85
N GLN A 108 -26.05 -17.94 -3.86
CA GLN A 108 -26.75 -17.53 -5.07
C GLN A 108 -26.26 -16.18 -5.62
N MET A 109 -25.16 -15.64 -5.09
CA MET A 109 -24.56 -14.37 -5.53
C MET A 109 -24.39 -14.25 -7.06
N PRO A 110 -23.97 -15.30 -7.80
CA PRO A 110 -23.88 -15.22 -9.26
C PRO A 110 -25.17 -14.80 -9.98
N LEU A 111 -26.33 -15.02 -9.36
CA LEU A 111 -27.64 -14.66 -9.94
C LEU A 111 -27.96 -13.16 -9.84
N PHE A 112 -27.22 -12.40 -9.04
CA PHE A 112 -27.51 -10.97 -8.83
C PHE A 112 -26.29 -10.05 -8.78
N ALA A 113 -25.07 -10.58 -8.71
CA ALA A 113 -23.84 -9.78 -8.61
C ALA A 113 -23.71 -8.75 -9.72
N ASN A 114 -23.91 -9.14 -10.99
CA ASN A 114 -23.78 -8.20 -12.12
C ASN A 114 -24.80 -7.04 -12.05
N SER A 115 -26.01 -7.33 -11.59
CA SER A 115 -27.05 -6.31 -11.40
C SER A 115 -26.65 -5.33 -10.29
N LEU A 116 -26.11 -5.83 -9.17
CA LEU A 116 -25.59 -4.99 -8.10
C LEU A 116 -24.39 -4.16 -8.56
N LEU A 117 -23.38 -4.76 -9.18
CA LEU A 117 -22.19 -4.08 -9.67
C LEU A 117 -22.54 -3.00 -10.72
N GLY A 118 -23.53 -3.24 -11.58
CA GLY A 118 -24.06 -2.24 -12.51
C GLY A 118 -24.65 -1.03 -11.77
N ILE A 119 -25.49 -1.27 -10.76
CA ILE A 119 -26.05 -0.20 -9.93
C ILE A 119 -24.95 0.57 -9.19
N LEU A 120 -23.97 -0.13 -8.60
CA LEU A 120 -22.86 0.49 -7.88
C LEU A 120 -22.08 1.43 -8.79
N ARG A 121 -21.81 1.02 -10.04
CA ARG A 121 -21.13 1.88 -11.02
C ARG A 121 -21.91 3.17 -11.26
N THR A 122 -23.22 3.07 -11.47
CA THR A 122 -24.08 4.25 -11.65
C THR A 122 -24.18 5.13 -10.40
N LEU A 123 -24.17 4.55 -9.20
CA LEU A 123 -24.20 5.31 -7.94
C LEU A 123 -22.92 6.13 -7.75
N LEU A 124 -21.75 5.54 -8.02
CA LEU A 124 -20.47 6.23 -7.88
C LEU A 124 -20.33 7.36 -8.91
N GLU A 125 -20.93 7.23 -10.08
CA GLU A 125 -20.99 8.27 -11.12
C GLU A 125 -21.96 9.42 -10.79
N GLN A 126 -22.82 9.30 -9.78
CA GLN A 126 -23.83 10.31 -9.46
C GLN A 126 -23.23 11.49 -8.67
N THR A 127 -22.59 12.42 -9.38
CA THR A 127 -21.93 13.61 -8.77
C THR A 127 -22.89 14.60 -8.13
N ARG A 128 -24.20 14.52 -8.42
CA ARG A 128 -25.22 15.41 -7.82
C ARG A 128 -25.51 15.12 -6.35
N SER A 129 -25.10 13.96 -5.84
CA SER A 129 -25.38 13.56 -4.47
C SER A 129 -24.23 12.74 -3.89
N GLY A 130 -23.42 13.37 -3.03
CA GLY A 130 -22.35 12.70 -2.29
C GLY A 130 -22.87 11.54 -1.43
N GLU A 131 -24.10 11.64 -0.89
CA GLU A 131 -24.73 10.54 -0.15
C GLU A 131 -24.89 9.26 -1.00
N MET A 132 -25.22 9.39 -2.29
CA MET A 132 -25.39 8.23 -3.18
C MET A 132 -24.03 7.59 -3.49
N GLN A 133 -22.99 8.39 -3.65
CA GLN A 133 -21.63 7.91 -3.87
C GLN A 133 -21.10 7.18 -2.64
N ILE A 134 -21.29 7.75 -1.43
CA ILE A 134 -20.95 7.11 -0.16
C ILE A 134 -21.73 5.79 0.02
N LEU A 135 -23.03 5.77 -0.30
CA LEU A 135 -23.84 4.55 -0.25
C LEU A 135 -23.30 3.48 -1.23
N GLY A 136 -22.85 3.90 -2.41
CA GLY A 136 -22.17 3.06 -3.39
C GLY A 136 -20.89 2.45 -2.83
N CYS A 137 -19.97 3.27 -2.30
CA CYS A 137 -18.72 2.83 -1.68
C CYS A 137 -18.97 1.83 -0.54
N ASN A 138 -19.86 2.16 0.40
CA ASN A 138 -20.16 1.30 1.54
C ASN A 138 -20.75 -0.05 1.11
N THR A 139 -21.59 -0.06 0.08
CA THR A 139 -22.16 -1.32 -0.42
C THR A 139 -21.12 -2.11 -1.23
N LEU A 140 -20.20 -1.44 -1.91
CA LEU A 140 -19.08 -2.09 -2.60
C LEU A 140 -18.15 -2.78 -1.59
N VAL A 141 -17.87 -2.15 -0.45
CA VAL A 141 -17.12 -2.77 0.67
C VAL A 141 -17.84 -4.05 1.13
N GLU A 142 -19.14 -3.98 1.42
CA GLU A 142 -19.92 -5.16 1.80
C GLU A 142 -19.91 -6.25 0.72
N PHE A 143 -19.88 -5.88 -0.56
CA PHE A 143 -19.75 -6.83 -1.66
C PHE A 143 -18.37 -7.50 -1.66
N ILE A 144 -17.28 -6.73 -1.54
CA ILE A 144 -15.90 -7.26 -1.49
C ILE A 144 -15.73 -8.21 -0.32
N ASP A 145 -16.25 -7.85 0.86
CA ASP A 145 -16.22 -8.70 2.07
C ASP A 145 -16.96 -10.03 1.96
N CYS A 146 -17.89 -10.13 1.00
CA CYS A 146 -18.60 -11.38 0.76
C CYS A 146 -17.88 -12.32 -0.23
N GLN A 147 -16.77 -11.90 -0.83
CA GLN A 147 -16.06 -12.70 -1.81
C GLN A 147 -15.25 -13.82 -1.14
N THR A 148 -15.33 -15.02 -1.70
CA THR A 148 -14.57 -16.19 -1.25
C THR A 148 -13.43 -16.54 -2.19
N ASP A 149 -13.47 -16.03 -3.42
CA ASP A 149 -12.52 -16.29 -4.48
C ASP A 149 -12.42 -15.08 -5.42
N GLY A 150 -11.46 -15.15 -6.36
CA GLY A 150 -11.18 -14.09 -7.32
C GLY A 150 -12.18 -13.93 -8.47
N THR A 151 -13.36 -14.57 -8.44
CA THR A 151 -14.32 -14.57 -9.57
C THR A 151 -14.65 -13.16 -10.06
N TYR A 152 -14.80 -12.20 -9.15
CA TYR A 152 -15.17 -10.82 -9.49
C TYR A 152 -13.99 -9.84 -9.54
N MET A 153 -12.75 -10.32 -9.48
CA MET A 153 -11.56 -9.46 -9.47
C MET A 153 -11.56 -8.46 -10.63
N PHE A 154 -11.78 -8.94 -11.86
CA PHE A 154 -11.83 -8.06 -13.04
C PHE A 154 -12.95 -7.01 -12.97
N ASN A 155 -14.13 -7.38 -12.45
CA ASN A 155 -15.23 -6.43 -12.29
C ASN A 155 -14.89 -5.36 -11.24
N LEU A 156 -14.25 -5.78 -10.15
CA LEU A 156 -13.86 -4.97 -9.01
C LEU A 156 -12.75 -3.99 -9.38
N GLU A 157 -11.75 -4.40 -10.16
CA GLU A 157 -10.72 -3.51 -10.69
C GLU A 157 -11.29 -2.36 -11.51
N GLY A 158 -12.38 -2.61 -12.25
CA GLY A 158 -13.07 -1.57 -13.01
C GLY A 158 -13.63 -0.41 -12.17
N PHE A 159 -13.62 -0.50 -10.83
CA PHE A 159 -13.99 0.60 -9.93
C PHE A 159 -12.79 1.43 -9.45
N ILE A 160 -11.56 0.92 -9.54
CA ILE A 160 -10.35 1.58 -8.98
C ILE A 160 -10.24 3.03 -9.44
N PRO A 161 -10.30 3.37 -10.75
CA PRO A 161 -10.17 4.76 -11.19
C PRO A 161 -11.20 5.69 -10.55
N LYS A 162 -12.44 5.21 -10.39
CA LYS A 162 -13.51 6.02 -9.81
C LYS A 162 -13.34 6.19 -8.30
N LEU A 163 -12.90 5.15 -7.59
CA LEU A 163 -12.62 5.23 -6.16
C LEU A 163 -11.44 6.17 -5.86
N CYS A 164 -10.38 6.13 -6.67
CA CYS A 164 -9.27 7.08 -6.62
C CYS A 164 -9.79 8.52 -6.78
N GLN A 165 -10.65 8.77 -7.78
CA GLN A 165 -11.24 10.09 -7.99
C GLN A 165 -12.02 10.59 -6.76
N LEU A 166 -12.84 9.74 -6.13
CA LEU A 166 -13.62 10.12 -4.94
C LEU A 166 -12.72 10.41 -3.74
N ALA A 167 -11.62 9.69 -3.60
CA ALA A 167 -10.61 9.90 -2.57
C ALA A 167 -9.78 11.19 -2.76
N GLN A 168 -9.86 11.82 -3.95
CA GLN A 168 -9.19 13.07 -4.30
C GLN A 168 -10.16 14.25 -4.44
N GLU A 169 -11.42 14.11 -4.00
CA GLU A 169 -12.42 15.18 -4.14
C GLU A 169 -11.95 16.47 -3.46
N VAL A 170 -11.97 17.61 -4.16
CA VAL A 170 -11.37 18.86 -3.66
C VAL A 170 -12.29 19.56 -2.63
N GLY A 171 -11.69 20.08 -1.55
CA GLY A 171 -12.36 20.86 -0.51
C GLY A 171 -12.28 20.21 0.89
N ASP A 172 -12.56 21.00 1.93
CA ASP A 172 -12.34 20.60 3.34
C ASP A 172 -13.62 20.52 4.17
N ASN A 173 -14.79 20.55 3.51
CA ASN A 173 -16.07 20.42 4.19
C ASN A 173 -16.27 18.98 4.69
N GLU A 174 -17.04 18.79 5.78
CA GLU A 174 -17.31 17.45 6.36
C GLU A 174 -17.81 16.46 5.30
N GLN A 175 -18.69 16.92 4.39
CA GLN A 175 -19.20 16.08 3.30
C GLN A 175 -18.11 15.58 2.34
N VAL A 176 -17.09 16.39 2.08
CA VAL A 176 -15.95 16.02 1.23
C VAL A 176 -15.06 15.02 1.96
N LEU A 177 -14.78 15.25 3.25
CA LEU A 177 -14.03 14.31 4.08
C LEU A 177 -14.72 12.93 4.18
N LEU A 178 -16.05 12.92 4.32
CA LEU A 178 -16.85 11.70 4.31
C LEU A 178 -16.76 10.98 2.96
N LEU A 179 -16.78 11.72 1.85
CA LEU A 179 -16.67 11.14 0.51
C LEU A 179 -15.27 10.56 0.26
N ARG A 180 -14.21 11.31 0.62
CA ARG A 180 -12.83 10.83 0.54
C ARG A 180 -12.63 9.58 1.38
N SER A 181 -13.14 9.58 2.60
CA SER A 181 -13.09 8.45 3.53
C SER A 181 -13.79 7.21 2.96
N ALA A 182 -14.99 7.38 2.37
CA ALA A 182 -15.70 6.27 1.75
C ALA A 182 -14.96 5.68 0.54
N GLY A 183 -14.34 6.55 -0.28
CA GLY A 183 -13.48 6.14 -1.40
C GLY A 183 -12.25 5.36 -0.92
N LEU A 184 -11.52 5.89 0.06
CA LEU A 184 -10.34 5.25 0.66
C LEU A 184 -10.67 3.96 1.41
N GLN A 185 -11.81 3.90 2.09
CA GLN A 185 -12.32 2.68 2.69
C GLN A 185 -12.48 1.62 1.61
N ALA A 186 -13.23 1.90 0.54
CA ALA A 186 -13.42 0.95 -0.56
C ALA A 186 -12.08 0.52 -1.21
N LEU A 187 -11.13 1.44 -1.39
CA LEU A 187 -9.78 1.11 -1.84
C LEU A 187 -9.03 0.20 -0.86
N SER A 188 -9.14 0.42 0.44
CA SER A 188 -8.45 -0.42 1.44
C SER A 188 -8.93 -1.87 1.41
N TYR A 189 -10.23 -2.08 1.22
CA TYR A 189 -10.82 -3.41 1.04
C TYR A 189 -10.43 -4.01 -0.32
N MET A 190 -10.37 -3.18 -1.38
CA MET A 190 -9.89 -3.62 -2.69
C MET A 190 -8.44 -4.14 -2.61
N VAL A 191 -7.54 -3.39 -1.96
CA VAL A 191 -6.14 -3.77 -1.79
C VAL A 191 -6.01 -5.03 -0.94
N GLN A 192 -6.81 -5.17 0.11
CA GLN A 192 -6.84 -6.41 0.90
C GLN A 192 -7.24 -7.61 0.03
N PHE A 193 -8.34 -7.49 -0.72
CA PHE A 193 -8.86 -8.54 -1.59
C PHE A 193 -7.87 -8.92 -2.70
N MET A 194 -7.22 -7.94 -3.31
CA MET A 194 -6.11 -8.16 -4.25
C MET A 194 -5.00 -9.01 -3.62
N GLY A 195 -4.67 -8.76 -2.35
CA GLY A 195 -3.68 -9.53 -1.60
C GLY A 195 -4.04 -10.95 -1.28
N GLU A 196 -5.29 -11.18 -0.86
CA GLU A 196 -5.80 -12.51 -0.59
C GLU A 196 -5.75 -13.42 -1.83
N HIS A 197 -5.72 -12.82 -3.02
CA HIS A 197 -5.65 -13.51 -4.31
C HIS A 197 -4.35 -13.30 -5.08
N SER A 198 -3.29 -12.78 -4.44
CA SER A 198 -1.97 -12.55 -5.05
C SER A 198 -2.01 -11.78 -6.38
N HIS A 199 -2.95 -10.84 -6.49
CA HIS A 199 -3.20 -10.03 -7.66
C HIS A 199 -2.69 -8.60 -7.44
N LEU A 200 -2.13 -7.97 -8.47
CA LEU A 200 -1.72 -6.58 -8.45
C LEU A 200 -2.27 -5.89 -9.71
N SER A 201 -3.00 -4.80 -9.49
CA SER A 201 -3.72 -4.09 -10.54
C SER A 201 -2.78 -3.23 -11.37
N MET A 202 -3.13 -2.99 -12.63
CA MET A 202 -2.43 -2.02 -13.48
C MET A 202 -2.60 -0.58 -12.98
N ASP A 203 -3.64 -0.32 -12.20
CA ASP A 203 -3.91 1.00 -11.60
C ASP A 203 -3.33 1.14 -10.18
N PHE A 204 -2.44 0.23 -9.75
CA PHE A 204 -1.88 0.25 -8.39
C PHE A 204 -1.15 1.57 -8.05
N ASP A 205 -0.44 2.15 -9.01
CA ASP A 205 0.24 3.45 -8.86
C ASP A 205 -0.75 4.58 -8.52
N LYS A 206 -1.95 4.55 -9.12
CA LYS A 206 -3.01 5.53 -8.82
C LYS A 206 -3.52 5.35 -7.40
N ILE A 207 -3.62 4.12 -6.91
CA ILE A 207 -4.00 3.84 -5.52
C ILE A 207 -2.94 4.41 -4.57
N ILE A 208 -1.65 4.20 -4.86
CA ILE A 208 -0.56 4.72 -4.03
C ILE A 208 -0.58 6.25 -3.99
N SER A 209 -0.67 6.92 -5.14
CA SER A 209 -0.70 8.39 -5.22
C SER A 209 -1.81 8.98 -4.33
N VAL A 210 -3.04 8.45 -4.45
CA VAL A 210 -4.20 8.84 -3.63
C VAL A 210 -3.96 8.63 -2.13
N ILE A 211 -3.32 7.51 -1.75
CA ILE A 211 -2.99 7.22 -0.35
C ILE A 211 -2.00 8.24 0.17
N LEU A 212 -0.94 8.54 -0.59
CA LEU A 212 0.12 9.48 -0.18
C LEU A 212 -0.45 10.89 0.03
N GLU A 213 -1.30 11.37 -0.87
CA GLU A 213 -1.98 12.66 -0.75
C GLU A 213 -2.82 12.76 0.53
N ASN A 214 -3.53 11.69 0.90
CA ASN A 214 -4.36 11.67 2.10
C ASN A 214 -3.60 11.25 3.37
N PHE A 215 -2.36 10.76 3.24
CA PHE A 215 -1.52 10.37 4.37
C PHE A 215 -0.81 11.59 5.00
N THR A 216 -0.47 12.60 4.19
CA THR A 216 0.25 13.80 4.62
C THR A 216 -0.57 14.76 5.47
N ASP A 217 -1.91 14.77 5.32
CA ASP A 217 -2.82 15.55 6.17
C ASP A 217 -2.77 15.19 7.66
N LEU A 218 -2.24 14.00 8.00
CA LEU A 218 -1.94 13.60 9.37
C LEU A 218 -0.63 14.20 9.91
N GLN A 219 0.32 14.54 9.05
CA GLN A 219 1.60 15.12 9.46
C GLN A 219 1.47 16.62 9.74
N SER A 220 0.61 17.32 8.99
CA SER A 220 0.23 18.71 9.29
C SER A 220 -0.54 18.83 10.62
N LYS A 221 -1.23 17.76 11.06
CA LYS A 221 -1.95 17.71 12.35
C LYS A 221 -1.22 16.97 13.49
N SER A 222 -0.18 16.18 13.21
CA SER A 222 0.54 15.43 14.25
C SER A 222 2.05 15.29 13.98
N ASN A 223 2.83 15.98 14.83
CA ASN A 223 4.19 15.63 15.27
C ASN A 223 5.38 15.78 14.30
N LEU A 224 5.55 16.95 13.68
CA LEU A 224 6.87 17.41 13.21
C LEU A 224 7.93 17.37 14.35
N ALA A 225 7.50 17.61 15.59
CA ALA A 225 8.37 17.74 16.76
C ALA A 225 8.98 16.41 17.31
N LYS A 226 8.50 15.23 16.90
CA LYS A 226 9.05 13.94 17.39
C LYS A 226 10.11 13.35 16.46
N VAL A 227 9.99 13.58 15.15
CA VAL A 227 10.98 13.13 14.16
C VAL A 227 12.23 14.01 14.20
N GLU A 228 12.08 15.32 14.38
CA GLU A 228 13.22 16.26 14.50
C GLU A 228 14.04 16.08 15.79
N LYS A 229 13.41 15.63 16.89
CA LYS A 229 14.13 15.34 18.14
C LYS A 229 15.07 14.13 18.05
N LEU A 230 14.76 13.15 17.20
CA LEU A 230 15.66 12.03 16.91
C LEU A 230 16.81 12.43 15.95
N ASN A 231 16.53 13.34 15.02
CA ASN A 231 17.52 13.84 14.06
C ASN A 231 18.59 14.74 14.71
N SER A 232 18.23 15.53 15.73
CA SER A 232 19.16 16.43 16.42
C SER A 232 20.02 15.75 17.50
N GLN A 233 19.56 14.64 18.10
CA GLN A 233 20.35 13.89 19.08
C GLN A 233 21.39 12.98 18.44
N SER A 234 21.16 12.49 17.22
CA SER A 234 22.11 11.62 16.51
C SER A 234 23.25 12.38 15.80
N GLN A 235 23.01 13.63 15.37
CA GLN A 235 24.03 14.44 14.67
C GLN A 235 25.01 15.16 15.61
N ASN A 236 24.59 15.53 16.82
CA ASN A 236 25.42 16.35 17.72
C ASN A 236 26.45 15.56 18.55
N GLN A 237 26.49 14.22 18.46
CA GLN A 237 27.49 13.39 19.16
C GLN A 237 28.69 12.98 18.32
N LEU A 238 28.75 13.32 17.03
CA LEU A 238 29.81 12.88 16.12
C LEU A 238 30.69 14.01 15.55
N VAL A 239 30.50 15.25 16.01
CA VAL A 239 31.35 16.39 15.65
C VAL A 239 32.18 16.81 16.86
N GLN A 240 33.14 15.99 17.26
CA GLN A 240 34.35 16.44 17.93
C GLN A 240 35.46 15.38 17.77
N GLY A 241 36.64 15.86 17.36
CA GLY A 241 37.75 15.04 16.92
C GLY A 241 38.28 14.06 17.97
N PHE A 242 38.90 13.00 17.47
CA PHE A 242 39.63 11.98 18.21
C PHE A 242 40.37 12.52 19.45
N PRO A 243 40.23 11.84 20.60
CA PRO A 243 41.37 11.68 21.48
C PRO A 243 41.62 10.24 21.93
N ILE A 244 42.92 10.00 22.04
CA ILE A 244 43.76 8.92 22.59
C ILE A 244 43.18 8.12 23.78
N GLU A 245 43.57 6.84 23.79
CA GLU A 245 43.37 5.76 24.79
C GLU A 245 43.27 6.14 26.28
N GLY A 246 42.41 5.40 27.00
CA GLY A 246 42.48 5.25 28.46
C GLY A 246 41.21 4.69 29.12
N ASP A 247 41.19 3.36 29.34
CA ASP A 247 40.63 2.64 30.50
C ASP A 247 39.31 3.13 31.16
N ARG A 248 38.20 2.36 31.00
CA ARG A 248 37.42 1.65 32.06
C ARG A 248 35.96 1.35 31.67
N LEU A 249 35.59 0.08 31.86
CA LEU A 249 34.23 -0.46 31.93
C LEU A 249 33.36 0.29 32.96
N HIS A 250 32.07 0.50 32.65
CA HIS A 250 30.96 0.06 33.52
C HIS A 250 29.61 0.05 32.77
N SER A 251 28.83 -0.99 33.08
CA SER A 251 27.55 -1.43 32.51
C SER A 251 26.33 -0.61 32.92
N LEU A 252 25.39 -0.37 31.99
CA LEU A 252 23.96 -0.10 32.25
C LEU A 252 23.17 -0.58 31.01
N SER A 253 22.61 -1.80 31.02
CA SER A 253 21.28 -2.19 31.53
C SER A 253 20.11 -1.68 30.67
N ASP A 254 19.42 -2.66 30.07
CA ASP A 254 18.23 -2.61 29.23
C ASP A 254 17.12 -1.65 29.71
N LYS A 255 16.75 -0.71 28.85
CA LYS A 255 15.39 -0.16 28.80
C LYS A 255 14.96 0.04 27.34
N LYS A 256 14.12 -0.89 26.87
CA LYS A 256 13.34 -0.75 25.62
C LYS A 256 12.33 0.38 25.78
N ASP A 257 12.46 1.42 24.97
CA ASP A 257 11.50 2.52 24.89
C ASP A 257 10.18 2.07 24.23
N ALA A 258 9.21 1.73 25.08
CA ALA A 258 7.83 1.39 24.73
C ALA A 258 6.94 2.64 24.48
N SER A 259 7.51 3.78 24.08
CA SER A 259 6.81 5.06 23.99
C SER A 259 6.24 5.40 22.61
N LEU A 260 6.62 4.65 21.56
CA LEU A 260 6.04 4.77 20.21
C LEU A 260 4.76 3.94 20.03
N LEU A 261 4.56 2.90 20.84
CA LEU A 261 3.45 1.94 20.70
C LEU A 261 2.12 2.41 21.29
N ASN A 262 2.14 3.21 22.36
CA ASN A 262 0.90 3.61 23.06
C ASN A 262 0.08 4.69 22.33
N GLY A 263 0.59 5.25 21.22
CA GLY A 263 -0.20 6.13 20.34
C GLY A 263 -0.86 5.39 19.16
N VAL A 264 -0.54 4.11 18.97
CA VAL A 264 -0.90 3.32 17.77
C VAL A 264 -1.88 2.18 18.10
N THR A 265 -1.97 1.76 19.36
CA THR A 265 -3.02 0.85 19.85
C THR A 265 -3.93 1.58 20.83
N GLY A 266 -4.83 2.39 20.28
CA GLY A 266 -5.85 3.07 21.07
C GLY A 266 -6.68 2.09 21.88
N THR A 267 -6.66 2.27 23.20
CA THR A 267 -7.51 1.62 24.18
C THR A 267 -8.98 1.66 23.77
N GLU A 268 -9.65 0.56 24.04
CA GLU A 268 -10.96 0.21 23.58
C GLU A 268 -12.05 1.19 24.07
N THR A 269 -12.98 1.49 23.15
CA THR A 269 -14.41 1.77 23.37
C THR A 269 -14.92 3.22 23.23
N GLU A 270 -14.08 4.26 23.25
CA GLU A 270 -14.55 5.64 23.02
C GLU A 270 -13.79 6.32 21.87
N SER A 271 -14.33 6.23 20.63
CA SER A 271 -14.10 7.09 19.43
C SER A 271 -14.00 6.39 18.06
N LYS A 272 -14.23 5.07 17.94
CA LYS A 272 -14.20 4.35 16.63
C LYS A 272 -15.10 4.94 15.54
N LEU A 273 -16.15 5.70 15.92
CA LEU A 273 -17.10 6.28 14.97
C LEU A 273 -16.60 7.59 14.33
N ASP A 274 -15.72 8.33 15.02
CA ASP A 274 -15.23 9.63 14.53
C ASP A 274 -13.98 9.47 13.65
N THR A 275 -13.13 8.49 13.96
CA THR A 275 -11.96 8.13 13.12
C THR A 275 -12.33 7.56 11.75
N ALA A 276 -13.49 6.92 11.61
CA ALA A 276 -13.95 6.40 10.31
C ALA A 276 -14.28 7.49 9.29
N LYS A 277 -14.45 8.75 9.74
CA LYS A 277 -14.69 9.93 8.90
C LYS A 277 -13.40 10.63 8.47
N ASP A 278 -12.25 10.18 8.98
CA ASP A 278 -10.94 10.74 8.64
C ASP A 278 -10.34 10.00 7.44
N PRO A 279 -10.11 10.68 6.29
CA PRO A 279 -9.47 10.06 5.13
C PRO A 279 -8.10 9.45 5.48
N ALA A 280 -7.37 10.13 6.36
CA ALA A 280 -6.01 9.79 6.70
C ALA A 280 -5.92 8.49 7.52
N TYR A 281 -6.97 8.18 8.30
CA TYR A 281 -7.15 6.86 8.93
C TYR A 281 -7.23 5.75 7.88
N TRP A 282 -8.07 5.91 6.86
CA TRP A 282 -8.22 4.90 5.81
C TRP A 282 -6.98 4.77 4.92
N SER A 283 -6.24 5.84 4.67
CA SER A 283 -4.92 5.78 4.02
C SER A 283 -3.94 4.89 4.79
N LYS A 284 -3.88 5.01 6.12
CA LYS A 284 -3.04 4.13 6.97
C LYS A 284 -3.47 2.67 6.92
N ILE A 285 -4.78 2.39 6.91
CA ILE A 285 -5.30 1.03 6.78
C ILE A 285 -4.95 0.47 5.39
N CYS A 286 -5.09 1.27 4.33
CA CYS A 286 -4.74 0.86 2.99
C CYS A 286 -3.23 0.55 2.87
N LEU A 287 -2.38 1.42 3.43
CA LEU A 287 -0.93 1.21 3.49
C LEU A 287 -0.55 -0.06 4.29
N ASN A 288 -1.28 -0.34 5.38
CA ASN A 288 -1.13 -1.59 6.12
C ASN A 288 -1.50 -2.82 5.27
N ASN A 289 -2.61 -2.74 4.55
CA ASN A 289 -3.02 -3.80 3.64
C ASN A 289 -2.00 -4.00 2.52
N MET A 290 -1.40 -2.93 1.98
CA MET A 290 -0.29 -3.02 1.02
C MET A 290 0.95 -3.69 1.61
N ALA A 291 1.34 -3.36 2.85
CA ALA A 291 2.46 -4.01 3.52
C ALA A 291 2.21 -5.52 3.72
N LYS A 292 0.95 -5.91 4.01
CA LYS A 292 0.56 -7.33 4.10
C LYS A 292 0.61 -8.07 2.77
N LEU A 293 0.66 -7.39 1.61
CA LEU A 293 0.93 -8.00 0.31
C LEU A 293 2.38 -8.47 0.19
N ALA A 294 3.29 -7.76 0.86
CA ALA A 294 4.73 -7.93 0.77
C ALA A 294 5.25 -9.07 1.67
N LYS A 295 4.62 -10.26 1.58
CA LYS A 295 5.03 -11.46 2.37
C LYS A 295 6.19 -12.22 1.74
N GLU A 296 6.25 -12.27 0.41
CA GLU A 296 7.25 -13.02 -0.36
C GLU A 296 8.19 -12.05 -1.10
N ALA A 297 9.44 -12.46 -1.31
CA ALA A 297 10.48 -11.58 -1.86
C ALA A 297 10.14 -10.94 -3.22
N THR A 298 9.50 -11.71 -4.11
CA THR A 298 9.08 -11.21 -5.43
C THR A 298 7.94 -10.19 -5.31
N THR A 299 7.02 -10.40 -4.36
CA THR A 299 5.88 -9.52 -4.12
C THR A 299 6.29 -8.25 -3.39
N VAL A 300 7.25 -8.32 -2.46
CA VAL A 300 7.85 -7.15 -1.78
C VAL A 300 8.36 -6.14 -2.82
N ARG A 301 9.12 -6.63 -3.80
CA ARG A 301 9.63 -5.78 -4.88
C ARG A 301 8.50 -5.14 -5.70
N ARG A 302 7.51 -5.94 -6.12
CA ARG A 302 6.37 -5.45 -6.91
C ARG A 302 5.50 -4.43 -6.18
N VAL A 303 5.47 -4.47 -4.85
CA VAL A 303 4.75 -3.49 -4.02
C VAL A 303 5.58 -2.22 -3.84
N LEU A 304 6.89 -2.33 -3.58
CA LEU A 304 7.75 -1.18 -3.26
C LEU A 304 8.17 -0.35 -4.48
N GLU A 305 8.47 -0.97 -5.62
CA GLU A 305 8.90 -0.26 -6.84
C GLU A 305 7.94 0.87 -7.26
N PRO A 306 6.61 0.69 -7.29
CA PRO A 306 5.72 1.78 -7.64
C PRO A 306 5.67 2.92 -6.61
N PHE A 307 5.91 2.66 -5.31
CA PHE A 307 6.13 3.74 -4.34
C PHE A 307 7.36 4.57 -4.72
N PHE A 308 8.47 3.91 -5.06
CA PHE A 308 9.70 4.61 -5.42
C PHE A 308 9.53 5.41 -6.71
N HIS A 309 8.76 4.88 -7.67
CA HIS A 309 8.45 5.62 -8.90
C HIS A 309 7.70 6.93 -8.60
N ILE A 310 6.71 6.89 -7.70
CA ILE A 310 5.95 8.07 -7.30
C ILE A 310 6.84 9.02 -6.49
N PHE A 311 7.69 8.50 -5.60
CA PHE A 311 8.63 9.32 -4.85
C PHE A 311 9.63 10.06 -5.76
N ASP A 312 10.12 9.38 -6.81
CA ASP A 312 10.98 9.98 -7.84
C ASP A 312 10.25 11.08 -8.61
N ALA A 313 8.98 10.85 -8.98
CA ALA A 313 8.20 11.76 -9.83
C ALA A 313 7.70 13.01 -9.09
N GLU A 314 7.29 12.85 -7.83
CA GLU A 314 6.66 13.91 -7.02
C GLU A 314 7.62 14.55 -6.00
N ASN A 315 8.92 14.21 -6.05
CA ASN A 315 9.96 14.74 -5.15
C ASN A 315 9.70 14.48 -3.65
N HIS A 316 9.13 13.31 -3.33
CA HIS A 316 8.86 12.90 -1.95
C HIS A 316 10.09 12.45 -1.16
N TRP A 317 11.22 12.25 -1.86
CA TRP A 317 12.51 11.91 -1.24
C TRP A 317 13.14 13.06 -0.47
N SER A 318 12.78 14.31 -0.81
CA SER A 318 13.36 15.49 -0.17
C SER A 318 13.08 15.53 1.34
N SER A 319 14.11 15.87 2.11
CA SER A 319 13.99 16.10 3.56
C SER A 319 12.99 17.19 3.94
N GLU A 320 12.68 18.13 3.03
CA GLU A 320 11.64 19.15 3.21
C GLU A 320 10.22 18.56 3.16
N ASN A 321 9.98 17.56 2.29
CA ASN A 321 8.66 16.93 2.17
C ASN A 321 8.48 15.77 3.16
N GLY A 322 9.54 15.06 3.55
CA GLY A 322 9.53 14.04 4.62
C GLY A 322 8.63 12.81 4.38
N VAL A 323 7.85 12.76 3.30
CA VAL A 323 6.83 11.74 3.02
C VAL A 323 7.45 10.36 2.84
N ALA A 324 8.48 10.25 1.99
CA ALA A 324 9.11 8.96 1.69
C ALA A 324 9.69 8.30 2.96
N SER A 325 10.39 9.07 3.81
CA SER A 325 10.92 8.55 5.08
C SER A 325 9.81 8.03 5.99
N CYS A 326 8.74 8.81 6.18
CA CYS A 326 7.64 8.42 7.05
C CYS A 326 6.92 7.15 6.57
N ILE A 327 6.65 7.06 5.27
CA ILE A 327 5.99 5.89 4.66
C ILE A 327 6.87 4.66 4.79
N LEU A 328 8.16 4.78 4.49
CA LEU A 328 9.08 3.64 4.52
C LEU A 328 9.36 3.15 5.94
N VAL A 329 9.46 4.05 6.93
CA VAL A 329 9.56 3.68 8.35
C VAL A 329 8.28 2.97 8.81
N TYR A 330 7.11 3.49 8.43
CA TYR A 330 5.84 2.85 8.76
C TYR A 330 5.72 1.46 8.11
N MET A 331 6.02 1.34 6.82
CA MET A 331 6.06 0.05 6.13
C MET A 331 7.05 -0.93 6.79
N GLN A 332 8.25 -0.47 7.14
CA GLN A 332 9.24 -1.29 7.83
C GLN A 332 8.68 -1.84 9.15
N SER A 333 8.01 -1.00 9.95
CA SER A 333 7.42 -1.43 11.23
C SER A 333 6.38 -2.54 11.08
N LEU A 334 5.60 -2.51 9.99
CA LEU A 334 4.61 -3.55 9.68
C LEU A 334 5.25 -4.82 9.12
N VAL A 335 6.32 -4.67 8.33
CA VAL A 335 7.02 -5.78 7.70
C VAL A 335 7.90 -6.54 8.71
N GLU A 336 8.43 -5.88 9.74
CA GLU A 336 9.20 -6.52 10.82
C GLU A 336 8.39 -7.57 11.61
N GLU A 337 7.06 -7.46 11.64
CA GLU A 337 6.19 -8.48 12.22
C GLU A 337 6.14 -9.78 11.37
N SER A 338 6.58 -9.72 10.11
CA SER A 338 6.41 -10.79 9.11
C SER A 338 7.69 -11.57 8.72
N GLY A 339 8.87 -11.23 9.25
CA GLY A 339 10.13 -11.96 9.04
C GLY A 339 11.27 -11.13 8.44
N ASP A 340 12.14 -11.77 7.63
CA ASP A 340 13.37 -11.19 7.03
C ASP A 340 13.12 -10.14 5.92
N ASN A 341 11.86 -9.78 5.67
CA ASN A 341 11.46 -8.88 4.58
C ASN A 341 11.96 -7.43 4.77
N SER A 342 12.31 -7.03 6.00
CA SER A 342 12.95 -5.73 6.28
C SER A 342 14.35 -5.63 5.65
N HIS A 343 15.07 -6.76 5.55
CA HIS A 343 16.37 -6.82 4.86
C HIS A 343 16.20 -6.66 3.34
N LEU A 344 15.10 -7.18 2.79
CA LEU A 344 14.77 -7.02 1.38
C LEU A 344 14.43 -5.57 1.05
N LEU A 345 13.68 -4.88 1.91
CA LEU A 345 13.40 -3.44 1.76
C LEU A 345 14.70 -2.63 1.58
N LEU A 346 15.68 -2.84 2.47
CA LEU A 346 16.99 -2.19 2.38
C LEU A 346 17.72 -2.51 1.07
N SER A 347 17.73 -3.79 0.67
CA SER A 347 18.37 -4.23 -0.57
C SER A 347 17.71 -3.61 -1.82
N ILE A 348 16.38 -3.50 -1.83
CA ILE A 348 15.64 -2.91 -2.96
C ILE A 348 15.87 -1.39 -3.01
N LEU A 349 15.92 -0.70 -1.85
CA LEU A 349 16.28 0.73 -1.79
C LEU A 349 17.68 1.01 -2.34
N VAL A 350 18.67 0.20 -1.95
CA VAL A 350 20.03 0.35 -2.50
C VAL A 350 20.03 0.11 -4.00
N LYS A 351 19.34 -0.91 -4.50
CA LYS A 351 19.21 -1.16 -5.95
C LYS A 351 18.49 -0.04 -6.70
N HIS A 352 17.60 0.71 -6.03
CA HIS A 352 16.91 1.86 -6.64
C HIS A 352 17.88 3.01 -7.00
N LEU A 353 19.08 3.06 -6.40
CA LEU A 353 20.11 4.04 -6.76
C LEU A 353 20.60 3.91 -8.22
N ASP A 354 20.45 2.73 -8.82
CA ASP A 354 20.76 2.47 -10.23
C ASP A 354 19.60 2.82 -11.18
N HIS A 355 18.42 3.19 -10.65
CA HIS A 355 17.26 3.52 -11.46
C HIS A 355 17.53 4.76 -12.33
N LYS A 356 17.04 4.78 -13.57
CA LYS A 356 17.30 5.85 -14.55
C LYS A 356 16.93 7.26 -14.06
N ASN A 357 15.93 7.37 -13.19
CA ASN A 357 15.49 8.65 -12.63
C ASN A 357 16.43 9.15 -11.51
N VAL A 358 17.13 8.23 -10.84
CA VAL A 358 17.97 8.51 -9.65
C VAL A 358 19.46 8.53 -9.99
N ALA A 359 19.93 7.65 -10.87
CA ALA A 359 21.35 7.35 -11.09
C ALA A 359 22.22 8.54 -11.54
N LYS A 360 21.60 9.63 -12.02
CA LYS A 360 22.27 10.87 -12.45
C LYS A 360 22.02 12.06 -11.51
N GLN A 361 21.22 11.88 -10.46
CA GLN A 361 20.81 12.94 -9.54
C GLN A 361 21.48 12.72 -8.19
N ALA A 362 22.63 13.37 -7.96
CA ALA A 362 23.42 13.20 -6.74
C ALA A 362 22.63 13.54 -5.47
N ILE A 363 21.77 14.57 -5.51
CA ILE A 363 20.93 14.97 -4.37
C ILE A 363 19.93 13.86 -4.02
N LEU A 364 19.21 13.29 -5.01
CA LEU A 364 18.30 12.17 -4.75
C LEU A 364 19.03 10.94 -4.21
N GLN A 365 20.22 10.63 -4.75
CA GLN A 365 21.04 9.54 -4.23
C GLN A 365 21.37 9.76 -2.75
N ILE A 366 21.83 10.95 -2.37
CA ILE A 366 22.13 11.30 -0.98
C ILE A 366 20.90 11.10 -0.08
N GLU A 367 19.72 11.59 -0.48
CA GLU A 367 18.50 11.47 0.33
C GLU A 367 18.03 10.01 0.48
N ILE A 368 18.04 9.23 -0.61
CA ILE A 368 17.71 7.79 -0.57
C ILE A 368 18.70 7.03 0.33
N ILE A 369 20.00 7.35 0.25
CA ILE A 369 21.02 6.72 1.09
C ILE A 369 20.84 7.08 2.57
N LYS A 370 20.52 8.34 2.89
CA LYS A 370 20.21 8.76 4.26
C LYS A 370 19.00 8.02 4.82
N ILE A 371 17.91 7.92 4.05
CA ILE A 371 16.71 7.17 4.45
C ILE A 371 17.05 5.69 4.64
N THR A 372 17.81 5.09 3.73
CA THR A 372 18.28 3.70 3.85
C THR A 372 19.11 3.50 5.12
N THR A 373 19.98 4.46 5.45
CA THR A 373 20.79 4.46 6.67
C THR A 373 19.92 4.52 7.92
N GLN A 374 18.88 5.36 7.92
CA GLN A 374 17.91 5.46 9.02
C GLN A 374 17.13 4.15 9.20
N LEU A 375 16.61 3.58 8.12
CA LEU A 375 15.88 2.30 8.15
C LEU A 375 16.78 1.16 8.64
N ALA A 376 18.05 1.14 8.23
CA ALA A 376 19.01 0.13 8.67
C ALA A 376 19.18 0.13 10.19
N GLN A 377 19.06 1.27 10.87
CA GLN A 377 19.18 1.34 12.34
C GLN A 377 18.10 0.54 13.06
N ASN A 378 16.89 0.46 12.51
CA ASN A 378 15.75 -0.24 13.11
C ASN A 378 15.82 -1.76 12.96
N VAL A 379 16.52 -2.22 11.92
CA VAL A 379 16.64 -3.65 11.60
C VAL A 379 17.42 -4.39 12.69
N LYS A 380 17.01 -5.64 12.98
CA LYS A 380 17.71 -6.53 13.92
C LYS A 380 19.04 -6.99 13.34
N GLN A 381 20.04 -7.18 14.19
CA GLN A 381 21.33 -7.73 13.76
C GLN A 381 21.16 -9.21 13.38
N GLN A 382 21.35 -9.52 12.09
CA GLN A 382 21.25 -10.87 11.54
C GLN A 382 21.97 -10.92 10.19
N ALA A 383 22.82 -11.93 10.00
CA ALA A 383 23.47 -12.16 8.71
C ALA A 383 22.42 -12.48 7.64
N SER A 384 22.36 -11.66 6.59
CA SER A 384 21.41 -11.81 5.49
C SER A 384 22.07 -11.60 4.14
N VAL A 385 21.79 -12.49 3.20
CA VAL A 385 22.25 -12.40 1.81
C VAL A 385 21.78 -11.08 1.17
N ALA A 386 20.59 -10.58 1.55
CA ALA A 386 20.07 -9.32 1.05
C ALA A 386 20.90 -8.11 1.52
N ILE A 387 21.29 -8.09 2.80
CA ILE A 387 22.15 -7.02 3.36
C ILE A 387 23.55 -7.11 2.75
N ILE A 388 24.12 -8.30 2.63
CA ILE A 388 25.45 -8.50 2.02
C ILE A 388 25.43 -8.03 0.56
N GLY A 389 24.40 -8.38 -0.21
CA GLY A 389 24.21 -7.88 -1.57
C GLY A 389 24.08 -6.36 -1.63
N ALA A 390 23.33 -5.76 -0.70
CA ALA A 390 23.20 -4.30 -0.60
C ALA A 390 24.54 -3.62 -0.31
N ILE A 391 25.37 -4.18 0.58
CA ILE A 391 26.73 -3.68 0.84
C ILE A 391 27.58 -3.75 -0.43
N SER A 392 27.53 -4.86 -1.18
CA SER A 392 28.24 -5.00 -2.45
C SER A 392 27.85 -3.89 -3.45
N ASP A 393 26.55 -3.61 -3.58
CA ASP A 393 26.05 -2.56 -4.46
C ASP A 393 26.47 -1.16 -3.99
N LEU A 394 26.44 -0.87 -2.67
CA LEU A 394 26.96 0.38 -2.11
C LEU A 394 28.46 0.57 -2.36
N ILE A 395 29.26 -0.49 -2.27
CA ILE A 395 30.71 -0.42 -2.60
C ILE A 395 30.90 -0.05 -4.08
N LYS A 396 30.06 -0.55 -4.99
CA LYS A 396 30.09 -0.15 -6.40
C LYS A 396 29.75 1.34 -6.57
N HIS A 397 28.76 1.85 -5.84
CA HIS A 397 28.43 3.27 -5.83
C HIS A 397 29.56 4.12 -5.24
N LEU A 398 30.21 3.68 -4.15
CA LEU A 398 31.36 4.35 -3.55
C LEU A 398 32.53 4.42 -4.52
N ARG A 399 32.84 3.33 -5.22
CA ARG A 399 33.84 3.31 -6.29
C ARG A 399 33.53 4.37 -7.36
N LYS A 400 32.28 4.43 -7.85
CA LYS A 400 31.88 5.40 -8.87
C LYS A 400 32.01 6.84 -8.36
N CYS A 401 31.62 7.10 -7.11
CA CYS A 401 31.77 8.39 -6.45
C CYS A 401 33.24 8.82 -6.36
N LEU A 402 34.13 7.91 -5.93
CA LEU A 402 35.58 8.17 -5.85
C LEU A 402 36.22 8.38 -7.23
N GLN A 403 35.75 7.67 -8.25
CA GLN A 403 36.17 7.91 -9.63
C GLN A 403 35.79 9.34 -10.08
N ASN A 404 34.54 9.75 -9.84
CA ASN A 404 34.09 11.10 -10.18
C ASN A 404 34.89 12.17 -9.44
N LEU A 405 35.21 11.97 -8.15
CA LEU A 405 36.05 12.89 -7.37
C LEU A 405 37.47 13.02 -7.93
N ALA A 406 38.06 11.93 -8.40
CA ALA A 406 39.38 11.96 -9.02
C ALA A 406 39.38 12.73 -10.36
N GLU A 407 38.31 12.58 -11.15
CA GLU A 407 38.13 13.26 -12.44
C GLU A 407 37.71 14.75 -12.29
N ALA A 408 36.98 15.10 -11.22
CA ALA A 408 36.46 16.45 -10.95
C ALA A 408 37.51 17.46 -10.44
N SER A 409 38.78 17.07 -10.33
CA SER A 409 39.89 17.91 -9.87
C SER A 409 40.12 19.21 -10.67
N ASN A 410 39.30 19.50 -11.69
CA ASN A 410 39.39 20.68 -12.56
C ASN A 410 38.06 21.47 -12.78
N ILE A 411 36.91 21.16 -12.14
CA ILE A 411 35.59 21.83 -12.41
C ILE A 411 34.77 22.11 -11.13
N GLU A 412 34.16 23.31 -11.07
CA GLU A 412 33.12 23.87 -10.15
C GLU A 412 33.01 23.30 -8.71
N ASP A 413 33.25 24.18 -7.72
CA ASP A 413 33.16 23.98 -6.26
C ASP A 413 31.89 23.22 -5.79
N GLY A 414 30.74 23.44 -6.44
CA GLY A 414 29.48 22.78 -6.09
C GLY A 414 29.45 21.27 -6.38
N ALA A 415 30.04 20.82 -7.49
CA ALA A 415 30.05 19.39 -7.86
C ALA A 415 30.98 18.59 -6.94
N TYR A 416 32.11 19.17 -6.56
CA TYR A 416 33.04 18.56 -5.60
C TYR A 416 32.40 18.39 -4.22
N ARG A 417 31.71 19.42 -3.73
CA ARG A 417 30.99 19.37 -2.45
C ARG A 417 29.92 18.27 -2.44
N LEU A 418 29.08 18.19 -3.47
CA LEU A 418 28.03 17.17 -3.57
C LEU A 418 28.60 15.75 -3.62
N ASN A 419 29.72 15.53 -4.34
CA ASN A 419 30.38 14.23 -4.35
C ASN A 419 30.99 13.88 -2.98
N THR A 420 31.46 14.87 -2.21
CA THR A 420 31.96 14.65 -0.85
C THR A 420 30.82 14.28 0.11
N GLU A 421 29.68 14.95 0.00
CA GLU A 421 28.47 14.62 0.77
C GLU A 421 27.94 13.22 0.40
N LEU A 422 27.94 12.88 -0.89
CA LEU A 422 27.58 11.54 -1.37
C LEU A 422 28.53 10.46 -0.85
N GLN A 423 29.84 10.70 -0.88
CA GLN A 423 30.82 9.78 -0.30
C GLN A 423 30.53 9.54 1.18
N SER A 424 30.34 10.60 1.98
CA SER A 424 30.05 10.49 3.40
C SER A 424 28.75 9.70 3.66
N ALA A 425 27.69 9.96 2.88
CA ALA A 425 26.44 9.22 3.00
C ALA A 425 26.62 7.72 2.69
N LEU A 426 27.37 7.38 1.63
CA LEU A 426 27.67 6.01 1.25
C LEU A 426 28.47 5.29 2.34
N GLU A 427 29.52 5.92 2.86
CA GLU A 427 30.36 5.36 3.93
C GLU A 427 29.54 5.08 5.21
N MET A 428 28.68 6.02 5.60
CA MET A 428 27.80 5.84 6.75
C MET A 428 26.80 4.70 6.54
N CYS A 429 26.21 4.59 5.34
CA CYS A 429 25.26 3.52 5.03
C CYS A 429 25.94 2.15 5.04
N ILE A 430 27.13 2.03 4.43
CA ILE A 430 27.95 0.80 4.46
C ILE A 430 28.22 0.42 5.92
N LEU A 431 28.72 1.34 6.74
CA LEU A 431 29.01 1.08 8.15
C LEU A 431 27.79 0.58 8.91
N GLN A 432 26.62 1.22 8.72
CA GLN A 432 25.40 0.80 9.40
C GLN A 432 24.94 -0.60 8.96
N LEU A 433 24.93 -0.89 7.67
CA LEU A 433 24.56 -2.22 7.17
C LEU A 433 25.54 -3.30 7.64
N SER A 434 26.85 -3.01 7.63
CA SER A 434 27.87 -3.93 8.13
C SER A 434 27.66 -4.28 9.61
N LYS A 435 27.30 -3.31 10.45
CA LYS A 435 26.93 -3.56 11.86
C LYS A 435 25.75 -4.52 11.99
N LYS A 436 24.82 -4.51 11.03
CA LYS A 436 23.64 -5.41 11.02
C LYS A 436 23.98 -6.82 10.56
N VAL A 437 24.98 -7.01 9.70
CA VAL A 437 25.52 -8.35 9.39
C VAL A 437 26.13 -8.98 10.64
N GLY A 438 26.87 -8.20 11.43
CA GLY A 438 27.44 -8.63 12.71
C GLY A 438 28.71 -9.49 12.62
N ASP A 439 29.00 -10.05 11.45
CA ASP A 439 30.22 -10.78 11.12
C ASP A 439 30.86 -10.18 9.87
N ILE A 440 32.14 -9.81 9.94
CA ILE A 440 32.85 -9.20 8.82
C ILE A 440 33.25 -10.19 7.72
N GLY A 441 33.28 -11.50 7.99
CA GLY A 441 33.77 -12.50 7.03
C GLY A 441 33.15 -12.40 5.62
N PRO A 442 31.82 -12.42 5.48
CA PRO A 442 31.17 -12.25 4.18
C PRO A 442 31.48 -10.91 3.49
N ILE A 443 31.79 -9.86 4.26
CA ILE A 443 32.18 -8.55 3.72
C ILE A 443 33.63 -8.60 3.22
N LEU A 444 34.52 -9.30 3.93
CA LEU A 444 35.88 -9.55 3.48
C LEU A 444 35.90 -10.38 2.18
N ASP A 445 35.01 -11.37 2.04
CA ASP A 445 34.87 -12.15 0.80
C ASP A 445 34.46 -11.26 -0.39
N LEU A 446 33.53 -10.30 -0.17
CA LEU A 446 33.16 -9.31 -1.20
C LEU A 446 34.35 -8.43 -1.60
N MET A 447 35.15 -7.99 -0.62
CA MET A 447 36.34 -7.17 -0.86
C MET A 447 37.41 -7.96 -1.62
N ALA A 448 37.67 -9.21 -1.26
CA ALA A 448 38.60 -10.09 -1.95
C ALA A 448 38.18 -10.30 -3.41
N MET A 449 36.89 -10.61 -3.65
CA MET A 449 36.35 -10.76 -4.99
C MET A 449 36.48 -9.50 -5.85
N ALA A 450 36.31 -8.31 -5.26
CA ALA A 450 36.49 -7.04 -5.95
C ALA A 450 37.96 -6.79 -6.35
N LEU A 451 38.91 -7.27 -5.55
CA LEU A 451 40.35 -7.16 -5.80
C LEU A 451 40.87 -8.20 -6.81
N GLU A 452 40.30 -9.41 -6.81
CA GLU A 452 40.60 -10.42 -7.82
C GLU A 452 40.15 -9.98 -9.22
N ASN A 453 39.06 -9.21 -9.29
CA ASN A 453 38.46 -8.74 -10.54
C ASN A 453 38.75 -7.25 -10.83
N ILE A 454 39.96 -6.76 -10.50
CA ILE A 454 40.33 -5.35 -10.73
C ILE A 454 40.27 -5.02 -12.24
N PRO A 455 39.57 -3.93 -12.63
CA PRO A 455 39.52 -3.49 -14.01
C PRO A 455 40.89 -3.08 -14.56
N ILE A 456 41.12 -3.30 -15.86
CA ILE A 456 42.38 -2.95 -16.54
C ILE A 456 42.58 -1.42 -16.61
N THR A 457 41.49 -0.65 -16.69
CA THR A 457 41.54 0.81 -16.78
C THR A 457 42.08 1.42 -15.48
N THR A 458 43.20 2.15 -15.55
CA THR A 458 43.94 2.66 -14.37
C THR A 458 43.07 3.48 -13.40
N ILE A 459 42.21 4.36 -13.92
CA ILE A 459 41.33 5.20 -13.09
C ILE A 459 40.31 4.34 -12.34
N THR A 460 39.70 3.38 -13.03
CA THR A 460 38.74 2.43 -12.44
C THR A 460 39.41 1.44 -11.48
N ALA A 461 40.65 1.04 -11.75
CA ALA A 461 41.46 0.23 -10.84
C ALA A 461 41.75 0.96 -9.53
N ARG A 462 42.25 2.21 -9.60
CA ARG A 462 42.54 3.03 -8.43
C ARG A 462 41.30 3.31 -7.58
N SER A 463 40.18 3.63 -8.22
CA SER A 463 38.91 3.85 -7.51
C SER A 463 38.38 2.54 -6.89
N THR A 464 38.56 1.38 -7.53
CA THR A 464 38.21 0.07 -6.95
C THR A 464 39.02 -0.20 -5.69
N ILE A 465 40.35 -0.04 -5.76
CA ILE A 465 41.26 -0.21 -4.60
C ILE A 465 40.87 0.77 -3.48
N SER A 466 40.59 2.03 -3.83
CA SER A 466 40.21 3.05 -2.85
C SER A 466 38.89 2.73 -2.16
N ALA A 467 37.87 2.28 -2.89
CA ALA A 467 36.58 1.88 -2.32
C ALA A 467 36.72 0.68 -1.38
N VAL A 468 37.51 -0.33 -1.76
CA VAL A 468 37.81 -1.50 -0.91
C VAL A 468 38.57 -1.07 0.34
N TYR A 469 39.58 -0.20 0.21
CA TYR A 469 40.34 0.33 1.35
C TYR A 469 39.45 1.12 2.31
N GLN A 470 38.59 2.00 1.82
CA GLN A 470 37.65 2.74 2.67
C GLN A 470 36.66 1.80 3.37
N THR A 471 36.15 0.80 2.65
CA THR A 471 35.27 -0.22 3.25
C THR A 471 35.98 -0.95 4.38
N ALA A 472 37.24 -1.38 4.17
CA ALA A 472 38.07 -2.01 5.20
C ALA A 472 38.18 -1.14 6.46
N LYS A 473 38.44 0.16 6.26
CA LYS A 473 38.57 1.15 7.35
C LYS A 473 37.27 1.29 8.16
N LEU A 474 36.12 1.26 7.50
CA LEU A 474 34.81 1.37 8.16
C LEU A 474 34.49 0.14 9.02
N ILE A 475 34.77 -1.06 8.51
CA ILE A 475 34.38 -2.31 9.19
C ILE A 475 35.35 -2.76 10.28
N THR A 476 36.44 -2.04 10.52
CA THR A 476 37.45 -2.36 11.55
C THR A 476 36.87 -2.50 12.96
N SER A 477 35.77 -1.82 13.25
CA SER A 477 35.08 -1.84 14.55
C SER A 477 34.11 -3.03 14.74
N ILE A 478 33.97 -3.91 13.74
CA ILE A 478 32.97 -4.99 13.71
C ILE A 478 33.64 -6.34 14.01
N PRO A 479 33.04 -7.21 14.85
CA PRO A 479 33.65 -8.50 15.20
C PRO A 479 33.84 -9.45 14.01
N ASN A 480 34.91 -10.24 14.07
CA ASN A 480 35.23 -11.27 13.08
C ASN A 480 34.94 -12.68 13.62
N VAL A 481 33.67 -13.06 13.66
CA VAL A 481 33.23 -14.31 14.29
C VAL A 481 33.55 -15.52 13.42
N SER A 482 33.47 -15.38 12.09
CA SER A 482 33.75 -16.48 11.15
C SER A 482 35.22 -16.88 11.07
N TYR A 483 36.15 -15.92 11.09
CA TYR A 483 37.59 -16.24 11.04
C TYR A 483 38.16 -16.68 12.39
N HIS A 484 37.53 -16.37 13.52
CA HIS A 484 37.94 -16.93 14.81
C HIS A 484 37.76 -18.46 14.88
N ASN A 485 36.84 -19.03 14.10
CA ASN A 485 36.61 -20.48 14.03
C ASN A 485 37.39 -21.19 12.91
N ARG A 486 37.89 -20.46 11.90
CA ARG A 486 38.78 -21.00 10.86
C ARG A 486 40.25 -20.81 11.25
N ALA A 487 40.64 -21.38 12.39
CA ALA A 487 42.05 -21.44 12.77
C ALA A 487 42.78 -22.51 11.93
N SER A 488 43.22 -22.13 10.73
CA SER A 488 44.54 -22.46 10.15
C SER A 488 44.53 -22.08 8.66
N VAL A 489 45.53 -21.27 8.26
CA VAL A 489 45.95 -20.92 6.88
C VAL A 489 45.62 -19.49 6.38
N ASP A 490 44.48 -18.87 6.68
CA ASP A 490 44.12 -17.56 6.06
C ASP A 490 44.51 -16.29 6.85
N ASN A 491 45.27 -16.43 7.95
CA ASN A 491 45.75 -15.31 8.78
C ASN A 491 46.72 -14.34 8.08
N LEU A 492 47.05 -14.56 6.80
CA LEU A 492 47.92 -13.69 6.02
C LEU A 492 47.15 -12.53 5.37
N ILE A 493 45.97 -12.76 4.78
CA ILE A 493 45.26 -11.70 4.04
C ILE A 493 44.64 -10.67 4.99
N ALA A 494 44.06 -11.11 6.12
CA ALA A 494 43.50 -10.21 7.12
C ALA A 494 44.59 -9.42 7.87
N ASN A 495 45.74 -10.03 8.18
CA ASN A 495 46.83 -9.28 8.83
C ASN A 495 47.58 -8.37 7.86
N ASP A 496 47.75 -8.73 6.60
CA ASP A 496 48.48 -7.89 5.64
C ASP A 496 47.64 -6.67 5.19
N PHE A 497 46.31 -6.81 5.09
CA PHE A 497 45.43 -5.65 4.86
C PHE A 497 45.47 -4.62 6.00
N PHE A 498 45.52 -5.09 7.24
CA PHE A 498 45.58 -4.21 8.41
C PHE A 498 47.00 -3.70 8.72
N LYS A 499 48.06 -4.42 8.34
CA LYS A 499 49.47 -3.98 8.52
C LYS A 499 49.95 -2.98 7.47
N CYS A 500 49.36 -2.95 6.28
CA CYS A 500 49.66 -1.92 5.27
C CYS A 500 49.15 -0.51 5.64
N SER A 501 48.61 -0.31 6.85
CA SER A 501 48.15 0.98 7.38
C SER A 501 49.23 1.83 8.07
N ALA A 502 50.49 1.38 8.13
CA ALA A 502 51.58 2.22 8.60
C ALA A 502 52.02 3.21 7.50
N PRO A 503 52.05 4.53 7.75
CA PRO A 503 52.59 5.48 6.79
C PRO A 503 54.10 5.21 6.64
N VAL A 504 54.53 4.85 5.44
CA VAL A 504 55.94 4.95 5.06
C VAL A 504 56.24 6.44 4.94
N ASN A 505 56.83 7.01 5.98
CA ASN A 505 57.54 8.29 5.88
C ASN A 505 58.68 8.11 4.87
N VAL A 506 58.55 8.71 3.69
CA VAL A 506 59.62 9.41 2.95
C VAL A 506 59.02 10.60 2.23
#